data_AF-A0A970KBK6-F1
#
_entry.id   AF-A0A970KBK6-F1
#
_cell.length_a   1.000
_cell.length_b   1.000
_cell.length_c   1.000
_cell.angle_alpha   90.00
_cell.angle_beta   90.00
_cell.angle_gamma   90.00
#
_symmetry.space_group_name_H-M   'P 1'
#
loop_
_entity.id
_entity.type
_entity.pdbx_description
1 polymer ?
#
loop_
_entity_poly.entity_id
_entity_poly.type
_entity_poly.pdbx_seq_one_letter_code
_entity_poly.pdbx_strand_id
1 'polypeptide(L)'
;MARKHAAILQELEMDEVEGYTEAQKRYYTSLGFKPYLNEDGKVKWLRPDQHSLRINAKLKRPFTVHLFSRKKVQFPRRRRHRPALVKFVQRNWLFIIIVTIVIVAVVYLIRNPQLIF
;
A
#
# COMPACT_ATOMS: atom_id res chain seq x y z
N MET A 1 18.64 3.74 -5.31
CA MET A 1 19.44 2.98 -4.31
C MET A 1 18.66 2.95 -3.00
N ALA A 2 18.32 1.76 -2.48
CA ALA A 2 17.72 1.64 -1.15
C ALA A 2 18.77 1.99 -0.10
N ARG A 3 18.49 2.99 0.75
CA ARG A 3 19.39 3.34 1.87
C ARG A 3 19.42 2.16 2.83
N LYS A 4 20.58 1.48 2.93
CA LYS A 4 20.76 0.35 3.86
C LYS A 4 20.64 0.88 5.28
N HIS A 5 19.72 0.34 6.07
CA HIS A 5 19.63 0.68 7.48
C HIS A 5 20.81 0.03 8.22
N ALA A 6 21.55 0.85 8.98
CA ALA A 6 22.64 0.36 9.81
C ALA A 6 22.13 -0.59 10.91
N ALA A 7 22.98 -1.58 11.24
CA ALA A 7 22.65 -2.63 12.19
C ALA A 7 22.88 -2.16 13.63
N ILE A 8 22.11 -2.76 14.52
CA ILE A 8 22.08 -2.40 15.94
C ILE A 8 23.02 -3.35 16.67
N LEU A 9 23.94 -2.77 17.47
CA LEU A 9 24.95 -3.50 18.23
C LEU A 9 24.45 -3.86 19.63
N GLN A 10 23.85 -2.90 20.33
CA GLN A 10 23.55 -3.04 21.76
C GLN A 10 22.29 -2.25 22.14
N GLU A 11 21.49 -2.80 23.04
CA GLU A 11 20.44 -2.09 23.77
C GLU A 11 21.10 -1.28 24.88
N LEU A 12 20.90 0.03 24.89
CA LEU A 12 21.48 0.91 25.91
C LEU A 12 20.50 1.07 27.07
N GLU A 13 21.05 1.19 28.28
CA GLU A 13 20.27 1.65 29.42
C GLU A 13 20.01 3.15 29.32
N MET A 14 18.94 3.64 29.95
CA MET A 14 18.52 5.04 29.85
C MET A 14 19.59 6.01 30.36
N ASP A 15 20.43 5.55 31.29
CA ASP A 15 21.47 6.33 31.95
C ASP A 15 22.72 6.47 31.06
N GLU A 16 22.97 5.50 30.18
CA GLU A 16 24.10 5.50 29.24
C GLU A 16 23.83 6.32 27.96
N VAL A 17 22.60 6.82 27.79
CA VAL A 17 22.25 7.63 26.62
C VAL A 17 22.81 9.05 26.79
N GLU A 18 23.97 9.29 26.19
CA GLU A 18 24.57 10.62 26.06
C GLU A 18 23.86 11.46 24.98
N GLY A 19 23.77 12.77 25.21
CA GLY A 19 23.27 13.74 24.22
C GLY A 19 21.75 13.97 24.16
N TYR A 20 20.97 13.42 25.10
CA TYR A 20 19.52 13.67 25.21
C TYR A 20 19.17 14.22 26.59
N THR A 21 18.25 15.18 26.65
CA THR A 21 17.75 15.71 27.92
C THR A 21 16.83 14.71 28.61
N GLU A 22 16.70 14.78 29.94
CA GLU A 22 15.81 13.89 30.70
C GLU A 22 14.35 13.95 30.21
N ALA A 23 13.87 15.13 29.83
CA ALA A 23 12.54 15.31 29.26
C ALA A 23 12.36 14.55 27.94
N GLN A 24 13.37 14.57 27.07
CA GLN A 24 13.36 13.81 25.82
C GLN A 24 13.39 12.31 26.08
N LYS A 25 14.23 11.85 27.02
CA LYS A 25 14.28 10.43 27.43
C LYS A 25 12.89 9.97 27.90
N ARG A 26 12.25 10.72 28.80
CA ARG A 26 10.89 10.43 29.30
C ARG A 26 9.84 10.40 28.18
N TYR A 27 9.92 11.33 27.23
CA TYR A 27 9.02 11.37 26.08
C TYR A 27 9.15 10.13 25.18
N TYR A 28 10.36 9.70 24.88
CA TYR A 28 10.56 8.50 24.07
C TYR A 28 10.12 7.23 24.80
N THR A 29 10.39 7.15 26.11
CA THR A 29 9.94 6.02 26.94
C THR A 29 8.43 5.94 27.04
N SER A 30 7.72 7.07 27.19
CA SER A 30 6.25 7.07 27.23
C SER A 30 5.62 6.60 25.93
N LEU A 31 6.30 6.80 24.81
CA LEU A 31 5.91 6.30 23.48
C LEU A 31 6.32 4.84 23.20
N GLY A 32 6.96 4.17 24.17
CA GLY A 32 7.42 2.79 24.09
C GLY A 32 8.70 2.60 23.27
N PHE A 33 9.49 3.66 23.08
CA PHE A 33 10.78 3.57 22.41
C PHE A 33 11.88 3.24 23.42
N LYS A 34 12.84 2.43 22.97
CA LYS A 34 14.06 2.10 23.69
C LYS A 34 15.28 2.63 22.93
N PRO A 35 16.34 3.06 23.63
CA PRO A 35 17.56 3.52 23.01
C PRO A 35 18.45 2.34 22.60
N TYR A 36 18.99 2.41 21.39
CA TYR A 36 19.87 1.38 20.84
C TYR A 36 21.11 2.02 20.23
N LEU A 37 22.27 1.41 20.43
CA LEU A 37 23.50 1.82 19.77
C LEU A 37 23.63 1.13 18.43
N ASN A 38 23.86 1.94 17.40
CA ASN A 38 24.06 1.51 16.04
C ASN A 38 25.55 1.28 15.74
N GLU A 39 25.89 0.55 14.68
CA GLU A 39 27.28 0.32 14.24
C GLU A 39 28.09 1.61 14.04
N ASP A 40 27.42 2.71 13.69
CA ASP A 40 28.04 4.03 13.52
C ASP A 40 28.30 4.78 14.84
N GLY A 41 28.11 4.13 16.00
CA GLY A 41 28.26 4.76 17.32
C GLY A 41 27.16 5.76 17.68
N LYS A 42 26.03 5.75 16.94
CA LYS A 42 24.91 6.68 17.16
C LYS A 42 23.76 6.01 17.90
N VAL A 43 23.17 6.72 18.86
CA VAL A 43 21.96 6.30 19.56
C VAL A 43 20.73 6.47 18.67
N LYS A 44 19.98 5.39 18.48
CA LYS A 44 18.67 5.38 17.81
C LYS A 44 17.59 4.90 18.77
N TRP A 45 16.53 5.69 18.85
CA TRP A 45 15.31 5.32 19.55
C TRP A 45 14.44 4.46 18.64
N LEU A 46 14.17 3.22 19.05
CA LEU A 46 13.35 2.29 18.27
C LEU A 46 12.36 1.58 19.17
N ARG A 47 11.24 1.18 18.59
CA ARG A 47 10.31 0.28 19.26
C ARG A 47 10.80 -1.18 19.13
N PRO A 48 10.42 -2.07 20.06
CA PRO A 48 10.85 -3.48 20.03
C PRO A 48 10.49 -4.22 18.73
N ASP A 49 9.35 -3.89 18.12
CA ASP A 49 8.92 -4.40 16.81
C ASP A 49 9.90 -4.00 15.70
N GLN A 50 10.34 -2.73 15.67
CA GLN A 50 11.30 -2.21 14.72
C GLN A 50 12.72 -2.73 14.95
N HIS A 51 13.07 -3.00 16.21
CA HIS A 51 14.36 -3.57 16.60
C HIS A 51 14.56 -4.96 15.98
N SER A 52 13.56 -5.84 16.09
CA SER A 52 13.60 -7.20 15.54
C SER A 52 13.84 -7.25 14.02
N LEU A 53 13.30 -6.27 13.30
CA LEU A 53 13.48 -6.14 11.85
C LEU A 53 14.88 -5.65 11.47
N ARG A 54 15.54 -4.89 12.34
CA ARG A 54 16.88 -4.31 12.09
C ARG A 54 18.02 -5.23 12.49
N ILE A 55 17.88 -6.00 13.57
CA ILE A 55 18.86 -7.05 13.94
C ILE A 55 19.02 -8.04 12.79
N ASN A 56 17.90 -8.45 12.20
CA ASN A 56 17.89 -9.41 11.10
C ASN A 56 18.14 -8.79 9.73
N ALA A 57 18.36 -7.46 9.62
CA ALA A 57 18.56 -6.80 8.34
C ALA A 57 19.84 -7.25 7.62
N LYS A 58 20.84 -7.75 8.37
CA LYS A 58 22.05 -8.36 7.82
C LYS A 58 21.91 -9.83 7.47
N LEU A 59 20.85 -10.52 7.90
CA LEU A 59 20.55 -11.87 7.38
C LEU A 59 20.12 -11.72 5.92
N LYS A 60 21.11 -11.69 5.03
CA LYS A 60 20.90 -12.02 3.63
C LYS A 60 20.24 -13.38 3.62
N ARG A 61 18.95 -13.41 3.29
CA ARG A 61 18.27 -14.69 3.01
C ARG A 61 19.13 -15.42 1.98
N PRO A 62 19.52 -16.68 2.24
CA PRO A 62 20.37 -17.39 1.30
C PRO A 62 19.68 -17.41 -0.06
N PHE A 63 20.46 -17.18 -1.13
CA PHE A 63 19.94 -17.08 -2.50
C PHE A 63 19.11 -18.31 -2.88
N THR A 64 19.40 -19.45 -2.26
CA THR A 64 18.65 -20.72 -2.37
C THR A 64 17.18 -20.59 -1.93
N VAL A 65 16.86 -19.78 -0.92
CA VAL A 65 15.46 -19.51 -0.52
C VAL A 65 14.71 -18.78 -1.63
N HIS A 66 15.39 -17.97 -2.44
CA HIS A 66 14.80 -17.30 -3.60
C HIS A 66 14.53 -18.27 -4.76
N LEU A 67 15.37 -19.30 -4.90
CA LEU A 67 15.22 -20.33 -5.95
C LEU A 67 14.08 -21.31 -5.64
N PHE A 68 13.90 -21.70 -4.37
CA PHE A 68 12.89 -22.68 -3.95
C PHE A 68 11.58 -22.07 -3.43
N SER A 69 11.55 -20.80 -3.03
CA SER A 69 10.31 -20.10 -2.66
C SER A 69 9.57 -19.59 -3.89
N ARG A 70 9.22 -20.50 -4.80
CA ARG A 70 8.14 -20.29 -5.78
C ARG A 70 6.80 -20.55 -5.12
N LYS A 71 6.53 -19.95 -3.96
CA LYS A 71 5.13 -19.77 -3.58
C LYS A 71 4.59 -18.81 -4.63
N LYS A 72 3.75 -19.31 -5.55
CA LYS A 72 2.99 -18.46 -6.47
C LYS A 72 2.10 -17.58 -5.60
N VAL A 73 2.65 -16.47 -5.11
CA VAL A 73 1.88 -15.39 -4.52
C VAL A 73 1.00 -14.95 -5.66
N GLN A 74 -0.26 -15.38 -5.62
CA GLN A 74 -1.29 -14.83 -6.48
C GLN A 74 -1.47 -13.39 -6.04
N PHE A 75 -0.59 -12.50 -6.54
CA PHE A 75 -0.84 -11.08 -6.45
C PHE A 75 -2.23 -10.89 -7.04
N PRO A 76 -3.20 -10.33 -6.30
CA PRO A 76 -4.50 -10.05 -6.87
C PRO A 76 -4.26 -9.20 -8.10
N ARG A 77 -4.48 -9.79 -9.28
CA ARG A 77 -4.25 -9.12 -10.56
C ARG A 77 -4.99 -7.79 -10.47
N ARG A 78 -4.22 -6.70 -10.50
CA ARG A 78 -4.76 -5.34 -10.49
C ARG A 78 -5.81 -5.31 -11.60
N ARG A 79 -7.10 -5.17 -11.22
CA ARG A 79 -8.20 -5.22 -12.18
C ARG A 79 -7.87 -4.26 -13.30
N ARG A 80 -7.66 -4.79 -14.51
CA ARG A 80 -7.34 -4.02 -15.71
C ARG A 80 -8.31 -2.85 -15.77
N HIS A 81 -7.80 -1.63 -15.80
CA HIS A 81 -8.60 -0.42 -15.72
C HIS A 81 -9.62 -0.45 -16.87
N ARG A 82 -10.88 -0.79 -16.56
CA ARG A 82 -11.94 -0.76 -17.56
C ARG A 82 -12.13 0.70 -17.96
N PRO A 83 -12.21 1.01 -19.27
CA PRO A 83 -12.43 2.38 -19.72
C PRO A 83 -13.73 2.92 -19.10
N ALA A 84 -13.74 4.21 -18.77
CA ALA A 84 -14.84 4.85 -18.07
C ALA A 84 -16.19 4.67 -18.80
N LEU A 85 -16.16 4.66 -20.14
CA LEU A 85 -17.33 4.40 -20.98
C LEU A 85 -17.97 3.03 -20.71
N VAL A 86 -17.18 1.97 -20.54
CA VAL A 86 -17.71 0.63 -20.27
C VAL A 86 -18.38 0.57 -18.90
N LYS A 87 -17.84 1.30 -17.90
CA LYS A 87 -18.49 1.42 -16.58
C LYS A 87 -19.80 2.20 -16.67
N PHE A 88 -19.84 3.25 -17.49
CA PHE A 88 -21.04 4.05 -17.72
C PHE A 88 -22.15 3.23 -18.40
N VAL A 89 -21.83 2.51 -19.48
CA VAL A 89 -22.78 1.63 -20.16
C VAL A 89 -23.28 0.53 -19.22
N GLN A 90 -22.39 -0.11 -18.46
CA GLN A 90 -22.80 -1.17 -17.52
C GLN A 90 -23.73 -0.64 -16.41
N ARG A 91 -23.52 0.59 -15.94
CA ARG A 91 -24.35 1.18 -14.87
C ARG A 91 -25.69 1.71 -15.39
N ASN A 92 -25.71 2.21 -16.62
CA ASN A 92 -26.87 2.89 -17.21
C ASN A 92 -27.49 2.11 -18.39
N TRP A 93 -27.32 0.77 -18.44
CA TRP A 93 -27.73 -0.05 -19.58
C TRP A 93 -29.24 0.00 -19.87
N LEU A 94 -30.08 0.00 -18.84
CA LEU A 94 -31.54 0.15 -18.99
C LEU A 94 -31.92 1.50 -19.59
N PHE A 95 -31.28 2.57 -19.14
CA PHE A 95 -31.52 3.91 -19.68
C PHE A 95 -31.17 3.98 -21.17
N ILE A 96 -30.04 3.37 -21.57
CA ILE A 96 -29.64 3.29 -22.97
C ILE A 96 -30.69 2.53 -23.80
N ILE A 97 -31.23 1.41 -23.31
CA ILE A 97 -32.29 0.66 -23.99
C ILE A 97 -33.55 1.52 -24.16
N ILE A 98 -34.02 2.18 -23.09
CA ILE A 98 -35.22 3.02 -23.15
C ILE A 98 -35.06 4.14 -24.18
N VAL A 99 -33.92 4.85 -24.15
CA VAL A 99 -33.63 5.92 -25.12
C VAL A 99 -33.58 5.37 -26.54
N THR A 100 -33.00 4.19 -26.74
CA THR A 100 -32.93 3.55 -28.06
C THR A 100 -34.33 3.20 -28.58
N ILE A 101 -35.21 2.65 -27.74
CA ILE A 101 -36.60 2.34 -28.12
C ILE A 101 -37.36 3.61 -28.50
N VAL A 102 -37.21 4.69 -27.72
CA VAL A 102 -37.85 5.98 -28.01
C VAL A 102 -37.39 6.53 -29.36
N ILE A 103 -36.08 6.52 -29.62
CA ILE A 103 -35.52 6.99 -30.89
C ILE A 103 -36.08 6.16 -32.06
N VAL A 104 -36.11 4.83 -31.93
CA VAL A 104 -36.64 3.94 -32.96
C VAL A 104 -38.13 4.22 -33.20
N ALA A 105 -38.92 4.40 -32.15
CA ALA A 105 -40.35 4.71 -32.25
C ALA A 105 -40.59 6.05 -32.96
N VAL A 106 -39.84 7.09 -32.61
CA VAL A 106 -39.94 8.41 -33.25
C VAL A 106 -39.55 8.32 -34.73
N VAL A 107 -38.45 7.65 -35.06
CA VAL A 107 -38.01 7.46 -36.45
C VAL A 107 -39.05 6.65 -37.24
N TYR A 108 -39.66 5.63 -36.62
CA TYR A 108 -40.69 4.82 -37.25
C TYR A 108 -41.96 5.62 -37.55
N LEU A 109 -42.37 6.48 -36.64
CA LEU A 109 -43.52 7.40 -36.80
C LEU A 109 -43.27 8.45 -37.90
N ILE A 110 -42.07 9.02 -37.96
CA ILE A 110 -41.70 9.98 -39.02
C ILE A 110 -41.69 9.32 -40.40
N ARG A 111 -41.21 8.06 -40.49
CA ARG A 111 -41.12 7.34 -41.77
C ARG A 111 -42.49 6.85 -42.27
N ASN A 112 -43.43 6.60 -41.37
CA ASN A 112 -44.77 6.09 -41.68
C ASN A 112 -45.84 7.08 -41.18
N PRO A 113 -45.99 8.25 -41.83
CA PRO A 113 -46.96 9.26 -41.41
C PRO A 113 -48.41 8.78 -41.48
N GLN A 114 -48.68 7.70 -42.21
CA GLN A 114 -49.98 7.02 -42.36
C GLN A 114 -50.46 6.30 -41.09
N LEU A 115 -49.63 6.21 -40.05
CA LEU A 115 -50.00 5.65 -38.74
C LEU A 115 -50.54 6.72 -37.78
N ILE A 116 -50.41 8.00 -38.15
CA ILE A 116 -50.76 9.15 -37.31
C ILE A 116 -51.95 9.94 -37.91
N PHE A 117 -52.08 9.91 -39.24
CA PHE A 117 -53.24 10.41 -40.01
C PHE A 117 -54.05 9.23 -40.54
#